data_AF-A0A317I5J3-F1
#
_entry.id   AF-A0A317I5J3-F1
#
_cell.length_a   1.000
_cell.length_b   1.000
_cell.length_c   1.000
_cell.angle_alpha   90.00
_cell.angle_beta   90.00
_cell.angle_gamma   90.00
#
_symmetry.space_group_name_H-M   'P 1'
#
loop_
_entity.id
_entity.type
_entity.pdbx_description
1 polymer ?
#
loop_
_entity_poly.entity_id
_entity_poly.type
_entity_poly.pdbx_seq_one_letter_code
_entity_poly.pdbx_strand_id
1 'polypeptide(L)'
;MNLLTMVSNSSHPFLKGRPQYFMQPSVPVRGAHYAVTTVKNVLRHPESPVSDLDQVDDCLIHTGSKKILDGVCTQLELEPDSSKVHSSYQVLQRYGNLSSASTGFMLAEKGDWTGPTIIVGFGVGFTASAGIMSYN
;
A
#
# COMPACT_ATOMS: atom_id res chain seq x y z
N MET A 1 1.11 18.97 20.16
CA MET A 1 0.86 18.03 19.05
C MET A 1 0.44 16.70 19.66
N ASN A 2 -0.86 16.33 19.58
CA ASN A 2 -1.34 15.06 20.13
C ASN A 2 -1.01 13.95 19.13
N LEU A 3 0.10 13.25 19.37
CA LEU A 3 0.47 12.08 18.60
C LEU A 3 -0.35 10.89 19.10
N LEU A 4 -1.08 10.24 18.19
CA LEU A 4 -1.69 8.94 18.47
C LEU A 4 -0.56 7.91 18.51
N THR A 5 -0.23 7.47 19.72
CA THR A 5 0.55 6.25 19.95
C THR A 5 -0.40 5.10 20.17
N MET A 6 -0.12 3.95 19.55
CA MET A 6 -0.84 2.69 19.81
C MET A 6 -0.76 2.24 21.28
N VAL A 7 0.07 2.90 22.10
CA VAL A 7 0.43 2.51 23.46
C VAL A 7 0.50 3.67 24.47
N SER A 8 0.12 4.91 24.11
CA SER A 8 0.41 6.14 24.91
C SER A 8 0.06 6.03 26.39
N ASN A 9 -1.02 5.31 26.68
CA ASN A 9 -1.65 5.28 27.99
C ASN A 9 -1.60 3.90 28.65
N SER A 10 -0.84 2.95 28.08
CA SER A 10 -0.68 1.65 28.71
C SER A 10 0.54 1.67 29.63
N SER A 11 0.29 1.52 30.94
CA SER A 11 1.32 1.37 31.96
C SER A 11 1.91 -0.05 32.02
N HIS A 12 1.57 -0.91 31.05
CA HIS A 12 1.96 -2.31 31.06
C HIS A 12 3.49 -2.46 30.96
N PRO A 13 4.16 -3.15 31.92
CA PRO A 13 5.62 -3.24 31.98
C PRO A 13 6.28 -3.75 30.69
N PHE A 14 5.59 -4.62 29.94
CA PHE A 14 6.05 -5.18 28.66
C PHE A 14 6.36 -4.14 27.58
N LEU A 15 5.80 -2.93 27.70
CA LEU A 15 5.99 -1.87 26.71
C LEU A 15 7.26 -1.04 26.96
N LYS A 16 7.93 -1.20 28.11
CA LYS A 16 9.18 -0.50 28.41
C LYS A 16 10.30 -1.00 27.48
N GLY A 17 11.00 -0.06 26.82
CA GLY A 17 12.13 -0.36 25.94
C GLY A 17 11.76 -0.92 24.56
N ARG A 18 10.47 -1.01 24.22
CA ARG A 18 10.02 -1.44 22.88
C ARG A 18 9.93 -0.24 21.91
N PRO A 19 10.11 -0.46 20.60
CA PRO A 19 9.88 0.57 19.60
C PRO A 19 8.45 1.13 19.71
N GLN A 20 8.35 2.46 19.74
CA GLN A 20 7.08 3.16 19.73
C GLN A 20 6.81 3.71 18.33
N TYR A 21 5.63 3.42 17.81
CA TYR A 21 5.19 3.90 16.50
C TYR A 21 4.18 5.02 16.69
N PHE A 22 4.45 6.14 16.03
CA PHE A 22 3.65 7.35 16.11
C PHE A 22 3.03 7.66 14.75
N MET A 23 1.72 7.89 14.72
CA MET A 23 1.08 8.44 13.53
C MET A 23 1.32 9.95 13.44
N GLN A 24 2.47 10.33 12.89
CA GLN A 24 2.80 11.72 12.58
C GLN A 24 2.08 12.20 11.30
N PRO A 25 1.77 13.50 11.16
CA PRO A 25 1.22 14.07 9.92
C PRO A 25 2.10 13.87 8.69
N SER A 26 3.40 13.64 8.85
CA SER A 26 4.36 13.33 7.78
C SER A 26 4.24 11.88 7.26
N VAL A 27 3.52 11.01 7.97
CA VAL A 27 3.39 9.60 7.64
C VAL A 27 2.85 9.37 6.22
N PRO A 28 1.78 10.05 5.78
CA PRO A 28 1.23 9.80 4.46
C PRO A 28 2.18 10.13 3.32
N VAL A 29 2.85 11.28 3.41
CA VAL A 29 3.81 11.73 2.38
C VAL A 29 4.98 10.77 2.27
N ARG A 30 5.55 10.35 3.41
CA ARG A 30 6.65 9.37 3.41
C ARG A 30 6.19 8.02 2.87
N GLY A 31 5.03 7.53 3.31
CA GLY A 31 4.47 6.27 2.83
C GLY A 31 4.31 6.24 1.31
N ALA A 32 3.73 7.30 0.75
CA ALA A 32 3.57 7.43 -0.69
C ALA A 32 4.91 7.47 -1.42
N HIS A 33 5.87 8.25 -0.92
CA HIS A 33 7.22 8.32 -1.51
C HIS A 33 7.88 6.93 -1.62
N TYR A 34 7.95 6.16 -0.53
CA TYR A 34 8.59 4.85 -0.58
C TYR A 34 7.84 3.86 -1.45
N ALA A 35 6.50 3.86 -1.41
CA ALA A 35 5.68 3.00 -2.27
C ALA A 35 5.95 3.28 -3.76
N VAL A 36 5.94 4.55 -4.16
CA VAL A 36 6.21 4.99 -5.54
C VAL A 36 7.63 4.63 -5.96
N THR A 37 8.62 4.88 -5.11
CA THR A 37 10.01 4.50 -5.38
C THR A 37 10.15 3.00 -5.61
N THR A 38 9.52 2.18 -4.76
CA THR A 38 9.57 0.72 -4.90
C THR A 38 8.88 0.25 -6.17
N VAL A 39 7.70 0.79 -6.52
CA VAL A 39 7.02 0.51 -7.80
C VAL A 39 7.92 0.85 -8.99
N LYS A 40 8.50 2.05 -9.01
CA LYS A 40 9.42 2.47 -10.08
C LYS A 40 10.67 1.60 -10.15
N ASN A 41 11.15 1.07 -9.04
CA ASN A 41 12.29 0.15 -9.04
C ASN A 41 11.92 -1.21 -9.61
N VAL A 42 10.73 -1.73 -9.30
CA VAL A 42 10.22 -2.97 -9.88
C VAL A 42 10.08 -2.83 -11.39
N LEU A 43 9.38 -1.79 -11.88
CA LEU A 43 9.16 -1.57 -13.31
C LEU A 43 10.47 -1.37 -14.11
N ARG A 44 11.49 -0.75 -13.50
CA ARG A 44 12.81 -0.53 -14.13
C ARG A 44 13.75 -1.74 -14.03
N HIS A 45 13.38 -2.77 -13.28
CA HIS A 45 14.24 -3.94 -13.13
C HIS A 45 14.34 -4.69 -14.48
N PRO A 46 15.53 -5.12 -14.94
CA PRO A 46 15.69 -5.78 -16.24
C PRO A 46 14.87 -7.07 -16.40
N GLU A 47 14.58 -7.75 -15.29
CA GLU A 47 13.77 -8.97 -15.25
C GLU A 47 12.28 -8.71 -15.00
N SER A 48 11.86 -7.44 -14.95
CA SER A 48 10.45 -7.10 -14.81
C SER A 48 9.70 -7.51 -16.07
N PRO A 49 8.56 -8.22 -15.97
CA PRO A 49 7.77 -8.61 -17.14
C PRO A 49 7.06 -7.43 -17.81
N VAL A 50 6.96 -6.29 -17.11
CA VAL A 50 6.44 -5.02 -17.64
C VAL A 50 7.35 -3.87 -17.24
N SER A 51 7.41 -2.83 -18.06
CA SER A 51 8.21 -1.62 -17.83
C SER A 51 7.39 -0.39 -17.46
N ASP A 52 6.05 -0.45 -17.62
CA ASP A 52 5.15 0.67 -17.41
C ASP A 52 3.83 0.22 -16.74
N LEU A 53 3.17 1.15 -16.03
CA LEU A 53 1.87 0.89 -15.40
C LEU A 53 0.71 0.77 -16.41
N ASP A 54 0.88 1.27 -17.63
CA ASP A 54 -0.09 1.04 -18.71
C ASP A 54 -0.16 -0.44 -19.10
N GLN A 55 0.92 -1.20 -18.84
CA GLN A 55 1.03 -2.63 -19.15
C GLN A 55 0.55 -3.54 -17.99
N VAL A 56 0.21 -2.98 -16.83
CA VAL A 56 -0.43 -3.74 -15.75
C VAL A 56 -1.94 -3.59 -15.82
N ASP A 57 -2.69 -4.65 -15.58
CA ASP A 57 -4.15 -4.59 -15.57
C ASP A 57 -4.69 -4.02 -14.26
N ASP A 58 -4.01 -4.32 -13.16
CA ASP A 58 -4.43 -3.94 -11.81
C ASP A 58 -3.27 -3.52 -10.91
N CYS A 59 -3.61 -2.66 -9.95
CA CYS A 59 -2.75 -2.11 -8.90
C CYS A 59 -3.40 -2.37 -7.53
N LEU A 60 -2.90 -3.39 -6.82
CA LEU A 60 -3.38 -3.76 -5.49
C LEU A 60 -2.52 -3.07 -4.43
N ILE A 61 -2.97 -1.92 -3.95
CA ILE A 61 -2.21 -1.02 -3.09
C ILE A 61 -2.75 -1.13 -1.65
N HIS A 62 -1.90 -1.55 -0.71
CA HIS A 62 -2.26 -1.69 0.71
C HIS A 62 -3.03 -0.47 1.26
N THR A 63 -4.08 -0.73 2.03
CA THR A 63 -5.05 0.29 2.50
C THR A 63 -4.66 0.94 3.82
N GLY A 64 -3.42 1.42 3.96
CA GLY A 64 -2.96 2.00 5.24
C GLY A 64 -3.79 3.21 5.70
N SER A 65 -4.17 4.08 4.77
CA SER A 65 -5.19 5.13 4.94
C SER A 65 -5.57 5.71 3.58
N LYS A 66 -6.71 6.41 3.49
CA LYS A 66 -7.09 7.15 2.26
C LYS A 66 -6.01 8.14 1.81
N LYS A 67 -5.40 8.86 2.76
CA LYS A 67 -4.35 9.85 2.46
C LYS A 67 -3.10 9.23 1.84
N ILE A 68 -2.71 8.02 2.29
CA ILE A 68 -1.57 7.32 1.68
C ILE A 68 -1.96 6.82 0.30
N LEU A 69 -3.12 6.17 0.17
CA LEU A 69 -3.59 5.63 -1.10
C LEU A 69 -3.71 6.73 -2.17
N ASP A 70 -4.37 7.84 -1.85
CA ASP A 70 -4.44 9.01 -2.73
C ASP A 70 -3.04 9.52 -3.11
N GLY A 71 -2.13 9.63 -2.13
CA GLY A 71 -0.77 10.11 -2.38
C GLY A 71 0.07 9.19 -3.27
N VAL A 72 -0.16 7.87 -3.22
CA VAL A 72 0.44 6.90 -4.14
C VAL A 72 -0.15 7.05 -5.53
N CYS A 73 -1.48 7.06 -5.65
CA CYS A 73 -2.19 7.19 -6.92
C CYS A 73 -1.79 8.47 -7.66
N THR A 74 -1.79 9.63 -6.98
CA THR A 74 -1.36 10.91 -7.57
C THR A 74 0.08 10.87 -8.10
N GLN A 75 1.01 10.24 -7.37
CA GLN A 75 2.42 10.18 -7.78
C GLN A 75 2.72 9.12 -8.86
N LEU A 76 1.82 8.16 -9.02
CA LEU A 76 1.84 7.16 -10.09
C LEU A 76 0.93 7.54 -11.27
N GLU A 77 0.30 8.72 -11.23
CA GLU A 77 -0.64 9.20 -12.26
C GLU A 77 -1.82 8.22 -12.49
N LEU A 78 -2.27 7.58 -11.41
CA LEU A 78 -3.44 6.69 -11.40
C LEU A 78 -4.66 7.46 -10.91
N GLU A 79 -5.73 7.45 -11.70
CA GLU A 79 -6.99 8.06 -11.30
C GLU A 79 -7.71 7.21 -10.24
N PRO A 80 -8.18 7.79 -9.11
CA PRO A 80 -8.84 7.05 -8.03
C PRO A 80 -10.10 6.27 -8.43
N ASP A 81 -10.76 6.69 -9.51
CA ASP A 81 -11.96 6.05 -10.07
C ASP A 81 -11.64 5.05 -11.19
N SER A 82 -10.37 4.92 -11.59
CA SER A 82 -9.95 3.93 -12.58
C SER A 82 -10.13 2.50 -12.07
N SER A 83 -10.41 1.58 -13.01
CA SER A 83 -10.53 0.15 -12.69
C SER A 83 -9.26 -0.40 -12.05
N LYS A 84 -8.06 0.06 -12.49
CA LYS A 84 -6.75 -0.40 -12.02
C LYS A 84 -6.59 -0.35 -10.49
N VAL A 85 -7.12 0.67 -9.82
CA VAL A 85 -6.97 0.85 -8.35
C VAL A 85 -8.26 0.63 -7.57
N HIS A 86 -9.36 0.32 -8.27
CA HIS A 86 -10.70 0.27 -7.69
C HIS A 86 -10.80 -0.68 -6.49
N SER A 87 -10.18 -1.86 -6.60
CA SER A 87 -10.11 -2.86 -5.54
C SER A 87 -9.52 -2.29 -4.23
N SER A 88 -8.48 -1.46 -4.34
CA SER A 88 -7.82 -0.85 -3.18
C SER A 88 -8.76 0.12 -2.45
N TYR A 89 -9.50 0.93 -3.19
CA TYR A 89 -10.48 1.86 -2.62
C TYR A 89 -11.71 1.13 -2.04
N GLN A 90 -12.18 0.06 -2.69
CA GLN A 90 -13.29 -0.74 -2.19
C GLN A 90 -12.95 -1.42 -0.86
N VAL A 91 -11.78 -2.07 -0.76
CA VAL A 91 -11.33 -2.70 0.48
C VAL A 91 -11.18 -1.67 1.59
N LEU A 92 -10.61 -0.50 1.28
CA LEU A 92 -10.50 0.59 2.25
C LEU A 92 -11.87 1.09 2.72
N GLN A 93 -12.83 1.23 1.81
CA GLN A 93 -14.17 1.71 2.13
C GLN A 93 -14.95 0.69 2.99
N ARG A 94 -14.86 -0.60 2.66
CA ARG A 94 -15.63 -1.66 3.31
C ARG A 94 -15.03 -2.11 4.64
N TYR A 95 -13.70 -2.23 4.70
CA TYR A 95 -13.00 -2.86 5.82
C TYR A 95 -11.96 -1.98 6.49
N GLY A 96 -11.64 -0.81 5.91
CA GLY A 96 -10.60 0.06 6.44
C GLY A 96 -9.19 -0.48 6.19
N ASN A 97 -8.30 -0.20 7.15
CA ASN A 97 -6.93 -0.71 7.14
C ASN A 97 -6.88 -2.08 7.85
N LEU A 98 -6.74 -3.15 7.08
CA LEU A 98 -6.60 -4.53 7.58
C LEU A 98 -5.14 -4.94 7.83
N SER A 99 -4.24 -3.98 7.97
CA SER A 99 -2.80 -4.23 8.06
C SER A 99 -2.32 -5.05 6.86
N SER A 100 -1.46 -6.05 7.06
CA SER A 100 -0.94 -6.90 5.99
C SER A 100 -2.01 -7.68 5.21
N ALA A 101 -3.23 -7.84 5.75
CA ALA A 101 -4.29 -8.59 5.07
C ALA A 101 -5.00 -7.79 3.96
N SER A 102 -4.82 -6.46 3.87
CA SER A 102 -5.55 -5.64 2.89
C SER A 102 -5.40 -6.12 1.44
N THR A 103 -4.18 -6.41 1.00
CA THR A 103 -3.93 -6.90 -0.37
C THR A 103 -4.45 -8.32 -0.58
N GLY A 104 -4.50 -9.13 0.49
CA GLY A 104 -5.13 -10.46 0.45
C GLY A 104 -6.63 -10.38 0.20
N PHE A 105 -7.32 -9.39 0.80
CA PHE A 105 -8.74 -9.15 0.53
C PHE A 105 -8.97 -8.69 -0.92
N MET A 106 -8.10 -7.82 -1.44
CA MET A 106 -8.15 -7.41 -2.85
C MET A 106 -8.00 -8.59 -3.80
N LEU A 107 -7.07 -9.51 -3.49
CA LEU A 107 -6.86 -10.74 -4.25
C LEU A 107 -8.05 -11.69 -4.15
N ALA A 108 -8.63 -11.86 -2.96
CA ALA A 108 -9.77 -12.75 -2.75
C ALA A 108 -11.06 -12.23 -3.43
N GLU A 109 -11.21 -10.92 -3.55
CA GLU A 109 -12.33 -10.28 -4.26
C GLU A 109 -12.09 -10.18 -5.78
N LYS A 110 -10.87 -10.46 -6.27
CA LYS A 110 -10.57 -10.50 -7.70
C LYS A 110 -11.17 -11.76 -8.30
N GLY A 111 -12.14 -11.57 -9.20
CA GLY A 111 -12.77 -12.65 -9.94
C GLY A 111 -11.80 -13.27 -10.96
N ASP A 112 -11.60 -12.55 -12.07
CA ASP A 112 -10.74 -13.02 -13.16
C ASP A 112 -9.35 -12.37 -13.13
N TRP A 113 -8.35 -13.17 -13.48
CA TRP A 113 -6.97 -12.72 -13.68
C TRP A 113 -6.73 -12.50 -15.18
N THR A 114 -6.62 -11.24 -15.59
CA THR A 114 -6.53 -10.86 -17.00
C THR A 114 -5.09 -10.70 -17.50
N GLY A 115 -4.13 -10.52 -16.58
CA GLY A 115 -2.77 -10.17 -16.94
C GLY A 115 -1.94 -9.65 -15.76
N PRO A 116 -0.80 -9.01 -16.02
CA PRO A 116 0.12 -8.55 -14.97
C PRO A 116 -0.56 -7.62 -13.97
N THR A 117 -0.44 -7.92 -12.68
CA THR A 117 -0.96 -7.10 -11.58
C THR A 117 0.19 -6.70 -10.68
N ILE A 118 0.31 -5.41 -10.37
CA ILE A 118 1.28 -4.94 -9.38
C ILE A 118 0.65 -4.92 -7.99
N ILE A 119 1.34 -5.52 -7.02
CA ILE A 119 0.93 -5.55 -5.62
C ILE A 119 1.89 -4.67 -4.84
N VAL A 120 1.36 -3.74 -4.05
CA VAL A 120 2.14 -2.76 -3.30
C VAL A 120 1.76 -2.82 -1.82
N GLY A 121 2.75 -3.10 -0.98
CA GLY A 121 2.64 -3.11 0.48
C GLY A 121 3.49 -2.01 1.09
N PHE A 122 3.05 -1.49 2.24
CA PHE A 122 3.86 -0.58 3.05
C PHE A 122 3.55 -0.78 4.53
N GLY A 123 4.55 -0.53 5.38
CA GLY A 123 4.49 -0.88 6.80
C GLY A 123 5.22 0.08 7.73
N VAL A 124 5.27 -0.30 9.01
CA VAL A 124 5.91 0.48 10.07
C VAL A 124 7.40 0.69 9.80
N GLY A 125 7.91 1.88 10.11
CA GLY A 125 9.29 2.27 9.75
C GLY A 125 9.44 2.83 8.33
N PHE A 126 8.35 2.88 7.56
CA PHE A 126 8.30 3.23 6.13
C PHE A 126 9.15 2.34 5.26
N THR A 127 8.91 1.05 5.39
CA THR A 127 9.28 0.05 4.38
C THR A 127 8.17 -0.08 3.36
N ALA A 128 8.51 -0.18 2.09
CA ALA A 128 7.58 -0.50 1.02
C ALA A 128 8.06 -1.73 0.25
N SER A 129 7.14 -2.61 -0.12
CA SER A 129 7.37 -3.78 -0.97
C SER A 129 6.48 -3.67 -2.20
N ALA A 130 6.99 -4.00 -3.37
CA ALA A 130 6.17 -4.18 -4.55
C ALA A 130 6.61 -5.42 -5.32
N GLY A 131 5.70 -5.98 -6.10
CA GLY A 131 5.98 -7.10 -6.99
C GLY A 131 4.91 -7.19 -8.07
N ILE A 132 5.28 -7.73 -9.22
CA ILE A 132 4.34 -8.05 -10.29
C ILE A 132 3.97 -9.51 -10.16
N MET A 133 2.67 -9.79 -10.16
CA MET A 133 2.12 -11.12 -10.21
C MET A 133 1.40 -11.30 -11.55
N SER A 134 1.63 -12.44 -12.19
CA SER A 134 0.88 -12.89 -13.35
C SER A 134 0.42 -14.32 -13.09
N TYR A 135 -0.85 -14.60 -13.34
CA TYR A 135 -1.37 -15.97 -13.32
C TYR A 135 -1.39 -16.48 -14.76
N ASN A 136 -0.77 -17.65 -14.98
CA ASN A 136 -0.70 -18.32 -16.28
C ASN A 136 -1.94 -19.17 -16.53
#